data_AF-A0A957G650-F1
#
_entry.id   AF-A0A957G650-F1
#
_cell.length_a   1.000
_cell.length_b   1.000
_cell.length_c   1.000
_cell.angle_alpha   90.00
_cell.angle_beta   90.00
_cell.angle_gamma   90.00
#
_symmetry.space_group_name_H-M   'P 1'
#
loop_
_entity.id
_entity.type
_entity.pdbx_description
1 polymer ?
#
loop_
_entity_poly.entity_id
_entity_poly.type
_entity_poly.pdbx_seq_one_letter_code
_entity_poly.pdbx_strand_id
1 'polypeptide(L)'
;MSHGTHGFEVIAPRSPFYRGPFGRICSDLPPWAPSLEGHPDLESLLMTIAQGEMIERPTVKPTDIAQDAALRADLDAQFNSAIPAGYTYFGQFVDHDITFDPASSLMRRNDPSGLLNHRTPRLDLDNVYGAGPDDAPYLYDQDKGRKGRLLIGNIPGTNLPDLPRNQQGRALIGDMRNDENAIVSQLQLAFLLAHNALVKKAEEQGADNPFEAARRTLRWLYQWIVWHDFLKRVTRPDVWACALQLQPDCLNMPDGPKRWRLGLKDIYSWR
;
A
#
# COMPACT_ATOMS: atom_id res chain seq x y z
N MET A 1 -18.90 10.93 42.70
CA MET A 1 -18.39 11.80 41.61
C MET A 1 -18.67 11.09 40.30
N SER A 2 -19.47 11.71 39.45
CA SER A 2 -19.99 11.16 38.20
C SER A 2 -18.85 11.03 37.18
N HIS A 3 -18.50 9.81 36.77
CA HIS A 3 -17.71 9.59 35.57
C HIS A 3 -18.65 9.71 34.37
N GLY A 4 -18.59 10.85 33.69
CA GLY A 4 -19.39 11.12 32.49
C GLY A 4 -19.11 10.11 31.40
N THR A 5 -20.06 9.20 31.18
CA THR A 5 -20.24 8.47 29.93
C THR A 5 -20.71 9.45 28.87
N HIS A 6 -19.77 10.15 28.23
CA HIS A 6 -20.05 10.80 26.95
C HIS A 6 -20.13 9.71 25.89
N GLY A 7 -21.36 9.32 25.54
CA GLY A 7 -21.63 8.56 24.34
C GLY A 7 -21.18 9.38 23.13
N PHE A 8 -19.99 9.08 22.61
CA PHE A 8 -19.61 9.54 21.29
C PHE A 8 -20.43 8.74 20.28
N GLU A 9 -21.56 9.28 19.86
CA GLU A 9 -22.05 9.01 18.52
C GLU A 9 -20.99 9.59 17.55
N VAL A 10 -19.99 8.77 17.19
CA VAL A 10 -19.06 9.10 16.11
C VAL A 10 -19.83 8.97 14.80
N ILE A 11 -20.71 9.94 14.53
CA ILE A 11 -21.25 10.14 13.20
C ILE A 11 -20.13 10.80 12.41
N ALA A 12 -19.25 9.99 11.81
CA ALA A 12 -18.30 10.48 10.83
C ALA A 12 -19.08 11.26 9.76
N PRO A 13 -18.88 12.58 9.60
CA PRO A 13 -19.63 13.33 8.62
C PRO A 13 -19.30 12.83 7.21
N ARG A 14 -20.34 12.64 6.39
CA ARG A 14 -20.20 12.28 4.98
C ARG A 14 -19.61 13.49 4.24
N SER A 15 -18.36 13.40 3.80
CA SER A 15 -17.73 14.45 2.99
C SER A 15 -18.08 14.23 1.52
N PRO A 16 -18.71 15.20 0.83
CA PRO A 16 -18.95 15.14 -0.61
C PRO A 16 -17.70 15.45 -1.45
N PHE A 17 -16.53 15.67 -0.84
CA PHE A 17 -15.30 16.07 -1.54
C PHE A 17 -14.31 14.91 -1.72
N TYR A 18 -13.70 14.85 -2.91
CA TYR A 18 -12.69 13.84 -3.33
C TYR A 18 -11.38 13.85 -2.51
N ARG A 19 -11.18 14.88 -1.68
CA ARG A 19 -10.15 14.94 -0.62
C ARG A 19 -10.88 15.11 0.71
N GLY A 20 -10.57 14.28 1.70
CA GLY A 20 -11.28 14.28 2.97
C GLY A 20 -10.62 13.41 4.05
N PRO A 21 -11.24 13.35 5.24
CA PRO A 21 -10.70 12.65 6.40
C PRO A 21 -10.39 11.16 6.13
N PHE A 22 -9.28 10.65 6.68
CA PHE A 22 -8.72 9.29 6.54
C PHE A 22 -9.72 8.18 6.91
N GLY A 23 -10.81 8.53 7.60
CA GLY A 23 -11.76 7.58 8.15
C GLY A 23 -12.38 6.62 7.15
N ARG A 24 -12.44 6.94 5.84
CA ARG A 24 -13.02 6.05 4.82
C ARG A 24 -12.40 6.24 3.44
N ILE A 25 -11.82 5.16 2.90
CA ILE A 25 -11.47 5.05 1.46
C ILE A 25 -12.71 5.28 0.57
N CYS A 26 -13.90 4.90 1.07
CA CYS A 26 -15.19 5.13 0.44
C CYS A 26 -16.11 5.90 1.42
N SER A 27 -15.96 7.22 1.52
CA SER A 27 -16.67 8.07 2.50
C SER A 27 -18.19 8.02 2.43
N ASP A 28 -18.73 7.74 1.26
CA ASP A 28 -20.17 7.70 1.02
C ASP A 28 -20.82 6.34 1.34
N LEU A 29 -20.02 5.30 1.57
CA LEU A 29 -20.54 4.00 1.96
C LEU A 29 -20.91 3.99 3.46
N PRO A 30 -22.06 3.40 3.82
CA PRO A 30 -22.33 3.07 5.22
C PRO A 30 -21.19 2.17 5.74
N PRO A 31 -20.75 2.35 6.99
CA PRO A 31 -19.73 1.47 7.54
C PRO A 31 -20.31 0.05 7.56
N TRP A 32 -19.49 -0.93 7.18
CA TRP A 32 -19.87 -2.32 7.41
C TRP A 32 -20.04 -2.52 8.92
N ALA A 33 -21.19 -3.07 9.33
CA ALA A 33 -21.47 -3.44 10.71
C ALA A 33 -21.69 -4.97 10.74
N PRO A 34 -20.93 -5.72 11.56
CA PRO A 34 -21.16 -7.15 11.70
C PRO A 34 -22.51 -7.44 12.34
N SER A 35 -23.03 -8.64 12.10
CA SER A 35 -24.14 -9.17 12.90
C SER A 35 -23.70 -9.27 14.36
N LEU A 36 -24.53 -8.80 15.29
CA LEU A 36 -24.31 -8.94 16.72
C LEU A 36 -24.89 -10.25 17.26
N GLU A 37 -25.18 -11.23 16.40
CA GLU A 37 -25.80 -12.49 16.80
C GLU A 37 -24.97 -13.17 17.90
N GLY A 38 -25.57 -13.34 19.09
CA GLY A 38 -24.90 -13.90 20.27
C GLY A 38 -24.13 -12.90 21.14
N HIS A 39 -24.08 -11.61 20.79
CA HIS A 39 -23.35 -10.57 21.52
C HIS A 39 -24.25 -9.39 21.92
N PRO A 40 -24.09 -8.82 23.12
CA PRO A 40 -24.92 -7.71 23.60
C PRO A 40 -24.66 -6.39 22.87
N ASP A 41 -23.44 -6.18 22.39
CA ASP A 41 -23.00 -4.98 21.68
C ASP A 41 -21.76 -5.28 20.81
N LEU A 42 -21.37 -4.27 20.02
CA LEU A 42 -20.21 -4.37 19.13
C LEU A 42 -18.89 -4.53 19.89
N GLU A 43 -18.77 -3.91 21.07
CA GLU A 43 -17.55 -4.01 21.89
C GLU A 43 -17.33 -5.45 22.36
N SER A 44 -18.39 -6.11 22.84
CA SER A 44 -18.35 -7.51 23.24
C SER A 44 -17.98 -8.44 22.08
N LEU A 45 -18.55 -8.23 20.89
CA LEU A 45 -18.19 -8.99 19.70
C LEU A 45 -16.70 -8.80 19.34
N LEU A 46 -16.24 -7.54 19.27
CA LEU A 46 -14.85 -7.23 18.94
C LEU A 46 -13.87 -7.78 19.98
N MET A 47 -14.23 -7.77 21.26
CA MET A 47 -13.42 -8.37 22.32
C MET A 47 -13.36 -9.90 22.20
N THR A 48 -14.46 -10.56 21.84
CA THR A 48 -14.44 -12.00 21.56
C THR A 48 -13.53 -12.33 20.37
N ILE A 49 -13.62 -11.57 19.27
CA ILE A 49 -12.73 -11.75 18.11
C ILE A 49 -11.27 -11.49 18.52
N ALA A 50 -11.00 -10.42 19.26
CA ALA A 50 -9.66 -10.08 19.69
C ALA A 50 -9.03 -11.18 20.56
N GLN A 51 -9.82 -11.77 21.47
CA GLN A 51 -9.37 -12.82 22.38
C GLN A 51 -9.37 -14.22 21.77
N GLY A 52 -10.12 -14.47 20.70
CA GLY A 52 -10.19 -15.78 20.06
C GLY A 52 -9.28 -15.90 18.84
N GLU A 53 -9.26 -14.84 18.02
CA GLU A 53 -8.73 -14.89 16.64
C GLU A 53 -7.51 -13.97 16.44
N MET A 54 -7.36 -12.91 17.24
CA MET A 54 -6.24 -11.95 17.11
C MET A 54 -5.07 -12.21 18.07
N ILE A 55 -4.97 -13.43 18.59
CA ILE A 55 -3.86 -13.86 19.45
C ILE A 55 -3.28 -15.18 18.94
N GLU A 56 -1.96 -15.30 18.92
CA GLU A 56 -1.25 -16.49 18.43
C GLU A 56 -1.64 -17.75 19.22
N ARG A 57 -1.77 -17.60 20.55
CA ARG A 57 -2.25 -18.66 21.42
C ARG A 57 -3.07 -18.09 22.57
N PRO A 58 -4.35 -18.49 22.70
CA PRO A 58 -5.15 -18.12 23.86
C PRO A 58 -4.47 -18.48 25.17
N THR A 59 -4.54 -17.56 26.13
CA THR A 59 -4.04 -17.70 27.51
C THR A 59 -2.52 -17.81 27.70
N VAL A 60 -1.71 -17.81 26.62
CA VAL A 60 -0.25 -17.86 26.72
C VAL A 60 0.34 -16.47 26.43
N LYS A 61 1.31 -16.03 27.24
CA LYS A 61 1.96 -14.74 27.01
C LYS A 61 2.97 -14.84 25.86
N PRO A 62 3.16 -13.78 25.06
CA PRO A 62 4.17 -13.74 24.01
C PRO A 62 5.60 -14.05 24.50
N THR A 63 5.93 -13.67 25.74
CA THR A 63 7.23 -13.99 26.36
C THR A 63 7.43 -15.48 26.59
N ASP A 64 6.36 -16.18 26.97
CA ASP A 64 6.39 -17.61 27.27
C ASP A 64 6.49 -18.40 25.96
N ILE A 65 5.78 -17.93 24.92
CA ILE A 65 5.94 -18.41 23.53
C ILE A 65 7.38 -18.24 23.07
N ALA A 66 7.98 -17.06 23.22
CA ALA A 66 9.34 -16.79 22.76
C ALA A 66 10.39 -17.71 23.41
N GLN A 67 10.17 -18.12 24.65
CA GLN A 67 11.10 -18.95 25.42
C GLN A 67 10.88 -20.47 25.23
N ASP A 68 9.71 -20.89 24.76
CA ASP A 68 9.37 -22.30 24.55
C ASP A 68 9.58 -22.72 23.09
N ALA A 69 10.58 -23.59 22.84
CA ALA A 69 10.89 -24.07 21.50
C ALA A 69 9.81 -25.00 20.92
N ALA A 70 9.12 -25.79 21.74
CA ALA A 70 8.08 -26.68 21.29
C ALA A 70 6.83 -25.89 20.90
N LEU A 71 6.48 -24.88 21.69
CA LEU A 71 5.34 -24.00 21.39
C LEU A 71 5.58 -23.18 20.12
N ARG A 72 6.81 -22.67 19.90
CA ARG A 72 7.17 -22.00 18.63
C ARG A 72 7.06 -22.95 17.43
N ALA A 73 7.56 -24.18 17.55
CA ALA A 73 7.47 -25.15 16.46
C ALA A 73 6.02 -25.52 16.11
N ASP A 74 5.14 -25.62 17.11
CA ASP A 74 3.70 -25.87 16.91
C ASP A 74 3.01 -24.67 16.23
N LEU A 75 3.30 -23.44 16.67
CA LEU A 75 2.80 -22.22 16.05
C LEU A 75 3.30 -22.05 14.62
N ASP A 76 4.58 -22.32 14.36
CA ASP A 76 5.13 -22.33 13.00
C ASP A 76 4.39 -23.37 12.15
N ALA A 77 4.17 -24.59 12.64
CA ALA A 77 3.41 -25.59 11.88
C ALA A 77 1.97 -25.14 11.57
N GLN A 78 1.35 -24.39 12.47
CA GLN A 78 -0.02 -23.90 12.34
C GLN A 78 -0.15 -22.69 11.40
N PHE A 79 0.77 -21.73 11.51
CA PHE A 79 0.65 -20.40 10.87
C PHE A 79 1.67 -20.15 9.76
N ASN A 80 2.60 -21.08 9.52
CA ASN A 80 3.57 -20.93 8.43
C ASN A 80 2.84 -20.83 7.08
N SER A 81 3.22 -19.80 6.33
CA SER A 81 2.66 -19.50 5.03
C SER A 81 3.70 -19.79 3.95
N ALA A 82 3.25 -20.35 2.83
CA ALA A 82 4.08 -20.49 1.63
C ALA A 82 4.36 -19.13 0.95
N ILE A 83 3.76 -18.03 1.43
CA ILE A 83 4.00 -16.69 0.93
C ILE A 83 5.39 -16.22 1.40
N PRO A 84 6.31 -15.88 0.49
CA PRO A 84 7.61 -15.35 0.88
C PRO A 84 7.48 -14.08 1.73
N ALA A 85 8.29 -13.98 2.80
CA ALA A 85 8.27 -12.83 3.70
C ALA A 85 8.50 -11.48 3.01
N GLY A 86 9.13 -11.46 1.83
CA GLY A 86 9.29 -10.27 0.99
C GLY A 86 7.98 -9.56 0.64
N TYR A 87 6.86 -10.29 0.55
CA TYR A 87 5.56 -9.70 0.25
C TYR A 87 5.01 -8.83 1.40
N THR A 88 5.49 -9.00 2.63
CA THR A 88 5.18 -8.09 3.74
C THR A 88 5.70 -6.69 3.42
N TYR A 89 6.96 -6.60 3.00
CA TYR A 89 7.61 -5.32 2.65
C TYR A 89 7.07 -4.74 1.34
N PHE A 90 6.75 -5.59 0.36
CA PHE A 90 6.07 -5.13 -0.85
C PHE A 90 4.67 -4.59 -0.55
N GLY A 91 3.93 -5.23 0.37
CA GLY A 91 2.64 -4.72 0.84
C GLY A 91 2.77 -3.36 1.50
N GLN A 92 3.80 -3.15 2.32
CA GLN A 92 4.13 -1.83 2.89
C GLN A 92 4.42 -0.80 1.79
N PHE A 93 5.22 -1.15 0.79
CA PHE A 93 5.51 -0.27 -0.34
C PHE A 93 4.24 0.12 -1.12
N VAL A 94 3.31 -0.83 -1.32
CA VAL A 94 2.01 -0.59 -1.97
C VAL A 94 1.10 0.30 -1.12
N ASP A 95 1.01 0.04 0.18
CA ASP A 95 0.28 0.91 1.11
C ASP A 95 0.80 2.34 1.04
N HIS A 96 2.13 2.49 1.06
CA HIS A 96 2.74 3.81 0.95
C HIS A 96 2.41 4.52 -0.35
N ASP A 97 2.11 3.83 -1.46
CA ASP A 97 1.68 4.46 -2.72
C ASP A 97 0.26 5.02 -2.62
N ILE A 98 -0.69 4.22 -2.12
CA ILE A 98 -2.12 4.53 -2.13
C ILE A 98 -2.60 5.36 -0.93
N THR A 99 -1.83 5.40 0.16
CA THR A 99 -2.12 6.19 1.36
C THR A 99 -0.99 7.17 1.63
N PHE A 100 -1.29 8.40 2.05
CA PHE A 100 -0.30 9.27 2.69
C PHE A 100 -0.96 10.16 3.73
N ASP A 101 -0.64 9.89 4.98
CA ASP A 101 -1.04 10.70 6.14
C ASP A 101 0.20 11.29 6.82
N PRO A 102 0.49 12.60 6.61
CA PRO A 102 1.62 13.26 7.24
C PRO A 102 1.43 13.49 8.75
N ALA A 103 0.24 13.23 9.31
CA ALA A 103 -0.08 13.43 10.72
C ALA A 103 -0.14 12.12 11.54
N SER A 104 -0.07 10.95 10.90
CA SER A 104 -0.19 9.67 11.61
C SER A 104 1.04 9.36 12.46
N SER A 105 0.85 9.33 13.78
CA SER A 105 1.79 8.78 14.75
C SER A 105 1.14 7.57 15.43
N LEU A 106 1.81 6.42 15.38
CA LEU A 106 1.39 5.15 16.01
C LEU A 106 1.06 5.27 17.52
N MET A 107 1.56 6.32 18.19
CA MET A 107 1.37 6.55 19.64
C MET A 107 0.42 7.70 19.98
N ARG A 108 -0.13 8.43 18.99
CA ARG A 108 -1.11 9.48 19.24
C ARG A 108 -2.52 8.95 19.01
N ARG A 109 -3.44 9.29 19.92
CA ARG A 109 -4.89 9.26 19.61
C ARG A 109 -5.12 10.29 18.50
N ASN A 110 -5.08 9.84 17.26
CA ASN A 110 -5.39 10.67 16.11
C ASN A 110 -6.91 10.91 16.10
N ASP A 111 -7.31 12.15 15.81
CA ASP A 111 -8.70 12.48 15.51
C ASP A 111 -9.03 11.90 14.12
N PRO A 112 -9.89 10.86 14.01
CA PRO A 112 -10.23 10.24 12.73
C PRO A 112 -10.86 11.23 11.73
N SER A 113 -11.41 12.36 12.22
CA SER A 113 -12.05 13.39 11.42
C SER A 113 -11.10 14.48 10.90
N GLY A 114 -9.85 14.53 11.40
CA GLY A 114 -8.87 15.56 11.03
C GLY A 114 -7.74 15.09 10.10
N LEU A 115 -7.66 13.79 9.78
CA LEU A 115 -6.56 13.21 9.00
C LEU A 115 -6.80 13.41 7.50
N LEU A 116 -6.04 14.26 6.80
CA LEU A 116 -6.21 14.45 5.36
C LEU A 116 -5.33 13.46 4.57
N ASN A 117 -5.89 12.69 3.64
CA ASN A 117 -5.06 11.96 2.67
C ASN A 117 -4.53 12.94 1.62
N HIS A 118 -3.22 13.20 1.63
CA HIS A 118 -2.61 14.14 0.69
C HIS A 118 -2.18 13.49 -0.64
N ARG A 119 -2.57 12.23 -0.88
CA ARG A 119 -2.28 11.50 -2.13
C ARG A 119 -3.49 11.17 -2.98
N THR A 120 -3.20 10.89 -4.25
CA THR A 120 -4.14 10.23 -5.16
C THR A 120 -4.33 8.78 -4.71
N PRO A 121 -5.56 8.27 -4.53
CA PRO A 121 -5.80 6.87 -4.17
C PRO A 121 -5.67 5.96 -5.40
N ARG A 122 -4.51 6.01 -6.06
CA ARG A 122 -4.22 5.30 -7.31
C ARG A 122 -2.85 4.62 -7.18
N LEU A 123 -2.71 3.50 -7.88
CA LEU A 123 -1.43 2.81 -8.04
C LEU A 123 -0.60 3.53 -9.12
N ASP A 124 -0.12 4.73 -8.84
CA ASP A 124 0.59 5.60 -9.79
C ASP A 124 2.05 5.89 -9.43
N LEU A 125 2.58 5.22 -8.40
CA LEU A 125 3.95 5.33 -7.94
C LEU A 125 4.30 6.76 -7.49
N ASP A 126 3.36 7.47 -6.85
CA ASP A 126 3.64 8.78 -6.26
C ASP A 126 4.72 8.67 -5.16
N ASN A 127 4.82 7.53 -4.48
CA ASN A 127 5.91 7.25 -3.53
C ASN A 127 7.31 7.24 -4.18
N VAL A 128 7.39 7.09 -5.50
CA VAL A 128 8.62 7.13 -6.30
C VAL A 128 8.81 8.51 -6.94
N TYR A 129 7.78 9.02 -7.61
CA TYR A 129 7.89 10.20 -8.47
C TYR A 129 7.65 11.53 -7.73
N GLY A 130 6.99 11.49 -6.57
CA GLY A 130 6.46 12.67 -5.91
C GLY A 130 5.65 13.55 -6.88
N ALA A 131 5.75 14.86 -6.71
CA ALA A 131 5.09 15.83 -7.60
C ALA A 131 5.67 15.89 -9.04
N GLY A 132 6.69 15.10 -9.37
CA GLY A 132 7.34 15.10 -10.69
C GLY A 132 8.57 16.01 -10.79
N PRO A 133 9.27 16.01 -11.93
CA PRO A 133 10.57 16.68 -12.09
C PRO A 133 10.51 18.21 -12.07
N ASP A 134 9.37 18.81 -12.41
CA ASP A 134 9.22 20.27 -12.41
C ASP A 134 8.96 20.82 -11.00
N ASP A 135 8.15 20.12 -10.20
CA ASP A 135 7.76 20.54 -8.85
C ASP A 135 8.64 19.97 -7.74
N ALA A 136 9.23 18.79 -7.94
CA ALA A 136 10.17 18.13 -7.02
C ALA A 136 11.52 17.80 -7.69
N PRO A 137 12.22 18.80 -8.28
CA PRO A 137 13.43 18.57 -9.07
C PRO A 137 14.57 17.90 -8.28
N TYR A 138 14.59 18.04 -6.95
CA TYR A 138 15.59 17.44 -6.07
C TYR A 138 15.54 15.89 -6.02
N LEU A 139 14.45 15.27 -6.49
CA LEU A 139 14.33 13.80 -6.64
C LEU A 139 14.97 13.28 -7.93
N TYR A 140 15.33 14.17 -8.86
CA TYR A 140 15.73 13.83 -10.22
C TYR A 140 17.17 14.22 -10.48
N ASP A 141 17.79 13.48 -11.40
CA ASP A 141 19.14 13.73 -11.86
C ASP A 141 19.17 14.98 -12.77
N GLN A 142 19.95 15.97 -12.35
CA GLN A 142 20.06 17.28 -13.01
C GLN A 142 21.26 17.34 -13.98
N ASP A 143 22.06 16.27 -14.08
CA ASP A 143 23.22 16.26 -14.96
C ASP A 143 22.81 16.24 -16.44
N LYS A 144 23.63 16.92 -17.26
CA LYS A 144 23.44 16.95 -18.72
C LYS A 144 23.45 15.54 -19.29
N GLY A 145 22.42 15.19 -20.05
CA GLY A 145 22.25 13.86 -20.65
C GLY A 145 21.61 12.83 -19.71
N ARG A 146 21.27 13.21 -18.47
CA ARG A 146 20.57 12.34 -17.50
C ARG A 146 19.15 12.79 -17.17
N LYS A 147 18.64 13.82 -17.86
CA LYS A 147 17.30 14.39 -17.69
C LYS A 147 16.22 13.30 -17.66
N GLY A 148 15.30 13.40 -16.69
CA GLY A 148 14.20 12.45 -16.52
C GLY A 148 14.58 11.18 -15.74
N ARG A 149 15.85 10.97 -15.39
CA ARG A 149 16.25 9.92 -14.44
C ARG A 149 16.02 10.38 -13.01
N LEU A 150 15.68 9.44 -12.13
CA LEU A 150 15.66 9.64 -10.68
C LEU A 150 17.08 9.64 -10.14
N LEU A 151 17.30 10.45 -9.11
CA LEU A 151 18.60 10.58 -8.46
C LEU A 151 18.97 9.27 -7.73
N ILE A 152 20.21 8.82 -7.89
CA ILE A 152 20.74 7.61 -7.25
C ILE A 152 21.97 8.01 -6.42
N GLY A 153 22.01 7.55 -5.18
CA GLY A 153 23.18 7.69 -4.31
C GLY A 153 24.08 6.46 -4.37
N ASN A 154 25.09 6.45 -3.50
CA ASN A 154 25.97 5.31 -3.31
C ASN A 154 26.21 5.07 -1.83
N ILE A 155 26.43 3.81 -1.46
CA ILE A 155 26.86 3.48 -0.10
C ILE A 155 28.26 4.10 0.11
N PRO A 156 28.48 4.92 1.15
CA PRO A 156 29.75 5.58 1.40
C PRO A 156 30.94 4.61 1.39
N GLY A 157 31.99 4.95 0.64
CA GLY A 157 33.18 4.11 0.51
C GLY A 157 33.06 2.94 -0.48
N THR A 158 31.95 2.83 -1.22
CA THR A 158 31.75 1.80 -2.25
C THR A 158 31.17 2.39 -3.53
N ASN A 159 31.13 1.58 -4.60
CA ASN A 159 30.43 1.91 -5.85
C ASN A 159 29.03 1.27 -5.93
N LEU A 160 28.53 0.69 -4.84
CA LEU A 160 27.20 0.08 -4.82
C LEU A 160 26.12 1.18 -4.80
N PRO A 161 25.07 1.09 -5.62
CA PRO A 161 23.95 2.03 -5.57
C PRO A 161 23.25 2.01 -4.21
N ASP A 162 22.82 3.18 -3.75
CA ASP A 162 21.91 3.37 -2.62
C ASP A 162 20.88 4.45 -2.95
N LEU A 163 19.89 4.63 -2.08
CA LEU A 163 19.08 5.83 -2.10
C LEU A 163 19.96 7.09 -1.99
N PRO A 164 19.62 8.20 -2.67
CA PRO A 164 20.31 9.46 -2.44
C PRO A 164 20.04 9.92 -1.01
N ARG A 165 21.10 10.16 -0.23
CA ARG A 165 21.01 10.56 1.18
C ARG A 165 21.63 11.94 1.38
N ASN A 166 21.05 12.73 2.28
CA ASN A 166 21.65 13.98 2.72
C ASN A 166 22.84 13.73 3.69
N GLN A 167 23.49 14.79 4.15
CA GLN A 167 24.64 14.70 5.07
C GLN A 167 24.33 14.06 6.43
N GLN A 168 23.05 13.97 6.81
CA GLN A 168 22.58 13.32 8.04
C GLN A 168 22.13 11.87 7.79
N GLY A 169 22.35 11.33 6.58
CA GLY A 169 21.99 9.97 6.22
C GLY A 169 20.50 9.78 5.86
N ARG A 170 19.72 10.85 5.76
CA ARG A 170 18.28 10.77 5.45
C ARG A 170 18.06 10.64 3.95
N ALA A 171 17.27 9.65 3.52
CA ALA A 171 16.94 9.45 2.12
C ALA A 171 16.12 10.62 1.53
N LEU A 172 16.45 11.01 0.30
CA LEU A 172 15.80 12.03 -0.51
C LEU A 172 14.92 11.33 -1.56
N ILE A 173 13.73 10.93 -1.17
CA ILE A 173 12.81 10.08 -1.95
C ILE A 173 11.38 10.63 -1.91
N GLY A 174 10.52 10.16 -2.81
CA GLY A 174 9.13 10.63 -2.95
C GLY A 174 8.28 10.39 -1.69
N ASP A 175 8.47 9.25 -1.01
CA ASP A 175 7.88 8.96 0.30
C ASP A 175 8.96 8.61 1.33
N MET A 176 9.04 9.39 2.41
CA MET A 176 10.05 9.16 3.45
C MET A 176 9.85 7.85 4.21
N ARG A 177 8.64 7.29 4.22
CA ARG A 177 8.35 5.99 4.87
C ARG A 177 9.03 4.82 4.14
N ASN A 178 9.39 5.02 2.87
CA ASN A 178 10.16 4.03 2.10
C ASN A 178 11.65 3.95 2.51
N ASP A 179 12.06 4.55 3.63
CA ASP A 179 13.38 4.39 4.26
C ASP A 179 13.30 3.94 5.74
N GLU A 180 12.16 3.41 6.19
CA GLU A 180 11.96 2.94 7.58
C GLU A 180 12.73 1.66 7.92
N ASN A 181 12.95 0.79 6.93
CA ASN A 181 13.75 -0.42 7.07
C ASN A 181 14.52 -0.71 5.78
N ALA A 182 15.66 -1.39 5.92
CA ALA A 182 16.57 -1.63 4.81
C ALA A 182 15.92 -2.34 3.62
N ILE A 183 14.96 -3.25 3.84
CA ILE A 183 14.32 -4.00 2.75
C ILE A 183 13.44 -3.07 1.91
N VAL A 184 12.64 -2.19 2.55
CA VAL A 184 11.84 -1.20 1.83
C VAL A 184 12.73 -0.15 1.16
N SER A 185 13.83 0.27 1.78
CA SER A 185 14.81 1.17 1.14
C SER A 185 15.37 0.56 -0.15
N GLN A 186 15.68 -0.74 -0.15
CA GLN A 186 16.18 -1.44 -1.32
C GLN A 186 15.08 -1.68 -2.37
N LEU A 187 13.82 -1.88 -1.97
CA LEU A 187 12.69 -1.89 -2.90
C LEU A 187 12.53 -0.54 -3.58
N GLN A 188 12.54 0.56 -2.83
CA GLN A 188 12.51 1.92 -3.38
C GLN A 188 13.63 2.11 -4.40
N LEU A 189 14.87 1.77 -4.04
CA LEU A 189 16.02 1.84 -4.93
C LEU A 189 15.82 1.01 -6.21
N ALA A 190 15.28 -0.20 -6.10
CA ALA A 190 14.99 -1.04 -7.25
C ALA A 190 14.01 -0.37 -8.23
N PHE A 191 12.98 0.32 -7.73
CA PHE A 191 12.07 1.11 -8.57
C PHE A 191 12.75 2.33 -9.20
N LEU A 192 13.63 3.04 -8.47
CA LEU A 192 14.41 4.15 -9.04
C LEU A 192 15.30 3.67 -10.20
N LEU A 193 16.01 2.55 -9.98
CA LEU A 193 16.88 1.93 -10.99
C LEU A 193 16.09 1.41 -12.19
N ALA A 194 14.93 0.78 -11.96
CA ALA A 194 14.06 0.29 -13.02
C ALA A 194 13.55 1.45 -13.91
N HIS A 195 13.11 2.56 -13.29
CA HIS A 195 12.73 3.76 -14.04
C HIS A 195 13.90 4.28 -14.89
N ASN A 196 15.10 4.41 -14.30
CA ASN A 196 16.27 4.91 -15.02
C ASN A 196 16.67 4.01 -16.20
N ALA A 197 16.54 2.70 -16.06
CA ALA A 197 16.76 1.75 -17.14
C ALA A 197 15.71 1.89 -18.25
N LEU A 198 14.44 2.13 -17.89
CA LEU A 198 13.36 2.37 -18.84
C LEU A 198 13.51 3.72 -19.56
N VAL A 199 13.98 4.77 -18.89
CA VAL A 199 14.31 6.06 -19.53
C VAL A 199 15.38 5.85 -20.60
N LYS A 200 16.48 5.16 -20.23
CA LYS A 200 17.55 4.84 -21.18
C LYS A 200 17.01 4.08 -22.39
N LYS A 201 16.17 3.06 -22.17
CA LYS A 201 15.55 2.28 -23.25
C LYS A 201 14.65 3.15 -24.14
N ALA A 202 13.89 4.07 -23.55
CA ALA A 202 13.02 4.97 -24.31
C ALA A 202 13.82 5.99 -25.14
N GLU A 203 14.95 6.48 -24.63
CA GLU A 203 15.90 7.32 -25.38
C GLU A 203 16.50 6.56 -26.57
N GLU A 204 16.95 5.32 -26.35
CA GLU A 204 17.49 4.44 -27.41
C GLU A 204 16.44 4.14 -28.51
N GLN A 205 15.16 4.18 -28.15
CA GLN A 205 14.03 4.03 -29.08
C GLN A 205 13.61 5.34 -29.76
N GLY A 206 14.24 6.47 -29.44
CA GLY A 206 13.92 7.77 -30.02
C GLY A 206 12.56 8.32 -29.56
N ALA A 207 12.10 7.99 -28.34
CA ALA A 207 10.85 8.52 -27.82
C ALA A 207 10.93 10.05 -27.63
N ASP A 208 9.89 10.78 -28.05
CA ASP A 208 9.81 12.24 -27.89
C ASP A 208 9.86 12.69 -26.41
N ASN A 209 9.27 11.88 -25.53
CA ASN A 209 9.31 12.07 -24.08
C ASN A 209 9.71 10.76 -23.38
N PRO A 210 11.02 10.49 -23.22
CA PRO A 210 11.52 9.26 -22.60
C PRO A 210 11.09 9.10 -21.14
N PHE A 211 10.96 10.20 -20.40
CA PHE A 211 10.52 10.19 -19.01
C PHE A 211 9.09 9.64 -18.87
N GLU A 212 8.13 10.23 -19.58
CA GLU A 212 6.73 9.78 -19.49
C GLU A 212 6.53 8.39 -20.10
N ALA A 213 7.29 8.02 -21.13
CA ALA A 213 7.29 6.67 -21.66
C ALA A 213 7.75 5.64 -20.61
N ALA A 214 8.84 5.93 -19.89
CA ALA A 214 9.35 5.09 -18.80
C ALA A 214 8.37 5.04 -17.63
N ARG A 215 7.87 6.19 -17.18
CA ARG A 215 6.90 6.32 -16.08
C ARG A 215 5.62 5.55 -16.36
N ARG A 216 5.06 5.65 -17.57
CA ARG A 216 3.89 4.86 -17.98
C ARG A 216 4.17 3.36 -17.95
N THR A 217 5.31 2.94 -18.49
CA THR A 217 5.70 1.53 -18.53
C THR A 217 5.87 0.96 -17.12
N LEU A 218 6.59 1.66 -16.24
CA LEU A 218 6.82 1.20 -14.88
C LEU A 218 5.52 1.13 -14.07
N ARG A 219 4.62 2.13 -14.21
CA ARG A 219 3.29 2.10 -13.59
C ARG A 219 2.47 0.88 -14.02
N TRP A 220 2.47 0.54 -15.31
CA TRP A 220 1.76 -0.64 -15.80
C TRP A 220 2.35 -1.94 -15.26
N LEU A 221 3.67 -2.06 -15.22
CA LEU A 221 4.34 -3.22 -14.62
C LEU A 221 4.00 -3.34 -13.13
N TYR A 222 4.06 -2.22 -12.41
CA TYR A 222 3.69 -2.16 -10.99
C TYR A 222 2.24 -2.58 -10.75
N GLN A 223 1.28 -1.98 -11.47
CA GLN A 223 -0.14 -2.33 -11.37
C GLN A 223 -0.39 -3.81 -11.69
N TRP A 224 0.31 -4.34 -12.70
CA TRP A 224 0.24 -5.75 -13.05
C TRP A 224 0.77 -6.63 -11.92
N ILE A 225 1.92 -6.31 -11.32
CA ILE A 225 2.48 -7.04 -10.17
C ILE A 225 1.52 -6.98 -8.98
N VAL A 226 0.98 -5.80 -8.67
CA VAL A 226 0.03 -5.64 -7.56
C VAL A 226 -1.19 -6.54 -7.76
N TRP A 227 -1.79 -6.54 -8.95
CA TRP A 227 -3.00 -7.30 -9.20
C TRP A 227 -2.76 -8.80 -9.38
N HIS A 228 -1.85 -9.18 -10.29
CA HIS A 228 -1.67 -10.56 -10.73
C HIS A 228 -0.77 -11.39 -9.83
N ASP A 229 0.06 -10.76 -9.02
CA ASP A 229 1.01 -11.44 -8.15
C ASP A 229 0.71 -11.18 -6.67
N PHE A 230 0.77 -9.92 -6.20
CA PHE A 230 0.60 -9.61 -4.78
C PHE A 230 -0.80 -9.91 -4.26
N LEU A 231 -1.85 -9.25 -4.80
CA LEU A 231 -3.23 -9.44 -4.34
C LEU A 231 -3.68 -10.89 -4.51
N LYS A 232 -3.30 -11.53 -5.60
CA LYS A 232 -3.62 -12.94 -5.85
C LYS A 232 -3.05 -13.89 -4.78
N ARG A 233 -1.91 -13.56 -4.17
CA ARG A 233 -1.28 -14.38 -3.12
C ARG A 233 -1.82 -14.09 -1.73
N VAL A 234 -2.03 -12.82 -1.41
CA VAL A 234 -2.38 -12.40 -0.04
C VAL A 234 -3.88 -12.42 0.23
N THR A 235 -4.71 -12.41 -0.81
CA THR A 235 -6.17 -12.51 -0.67
C THR A 235 -6.65 -13.93 -0.94
N ARG A 236 -7.86 -14.24 -0.45
CA ARG A 236 -8.50 -15.52 -0.78
C ARG A 236 -8.77 -15.61 -2.29
N PRO A 237 -8.57 -16.79 -2.92
CA PRO A 237 -8.74 -16.94 -4.37
C PRO A 237 -10.12 -16.52 -4.90
N ASP A 238 -11.18 -16.75 -4.12
CA ASP A 238 -12.56 -16.37 -4.44
C ASP A 238 -12.75 -14.85 -4.46
N VAL A 239 -12.16 -14.13 -3.50
CA VAL A 239 -12.19 -12.66 -3.43
C VAL A 239 -11.48 -12.05 -4.64
N TRP A 240 -10.25 -12.50 -4.93
CA TRP A 240 -9.48 -12.03 -6.08
C TRP A 240 -10.20 -12.28 -7.42
N ALA A 241 -10.72 -13.50 -7.61
CA ALA A 241 -11.44 -13.87 -8.83
C ALA A 241 -12.78 -13.13 -8.99
N CYS A 242 -13.44 -12.80 -7.87
CA CYS A 242 -14.67 -12.01 -7.89
C CYS A 242 -14.39 -10.54 -8.25
N ALA A 243 -13.36 -9.94 -7.67
CA ALA A 243 -13.14 -8.50 -7.69
C ALA A 243 -13.00 -7.91 -9.12
N LEU A 244 -12.26 -8.57 -10.01
CA LEU A 244 -12.08 -8.12 -11.39
C LEU A 244 -12.14 -9.30 -12.37
N GLN A 245 -13.13 -9.29 -13.27
CA GLN A 245 -13.40 -10.39 -14.19
C GLN A 245 -13.22 -9.95 -15.63
N LEU A 246 -12.41 -10.68 -16.40
CA LEU A 246 -12.31 -10.48 -17.84
C LEU A 246 -13.41 -11.29 -18.53
N GLN A 247 -14.43 -10.62 -19.05
CA GLN A 247 -15.56 -11.26 -19.73
C GLN A 247 -15.51 -10.98 -21.24
N PRO A 248 -15.97 -11.92 -22.09
CA PRO A 248 -16.25 -11.61 -23.49
C PRO A 248 -17.17 -10.39 -23.57
N ASP A 249 -16.97 -9.54 -24.57
CA ASP A 249 -17.96 -8.53 -24.90
C ASP A 249 -19.26 -9.20 -25.38
N CYS A 250 -20.33 -8.42 -25.52
CA CYS A 250 -21.75 -8.79 -25.71
C CYS A 250 -22.09 -9.93 -26.70
N LEU A 251 -21.12 -10.45 -27.46
CA LEU A 251 -21.27 -11.50 -28.46
C LEU A 251 -20.81 -12.89 -28.00
N ASN A 252 -20.29 -13.09 -26.77
CA ASN A 252 -19.83 -14.40 -26.26
C ASN A 252 -18.90 -15.17 -27.23
N MET A 253 -18.17 -14.43 -28.08
CA MET A 253 -17.20 -14.99 -29.01
C MET A 253 -15.93 -15.39 -28.23
N PRO A 254 -15.42 -16.63 -28.36
CA PRO A 254 -14.22 -17.09 -27.66
C PRO A 254 -12.98 -16.18 -27.88
N ASP A 255 -12.85 -15.65 -29.09
CA ASP A 255 -11.76 -14.76 -29.53
C ASP A 255 -12.21 -13.30 -29.74
N GLY A 256 -13.40 -12.95 -29.23
CA GLY A 256 -13.94 -11.60 -29.33
C GLY A 256 -13.22 -10.60 -28.41
N PRO A 257 -13.47 -9.29 -28.61
CA PRO A 257 -13.02 -8.28 -27.67
C PRO A 257 -13.49 -8.65 -26.25
N LYS A 258 -12.60 -8.46 -25.27
CA LYS A 258 -12.88 -8.74 -23.86
C LYS A 258 -12.95 -7.42 -23.10
N ARG A 259 -13.82 -7.36 -22.11
CA ARG A 259 -13.96 -6.21 -21.21
C ARG A 259 -13.79 -6.64 -19.77
N TRP A 260 -13.16 -5.78 -18.99
CA TRP A 260 -13.08 -5.95 -17.55
C TRP A 260 -14.42 -5.57 -16.92
N ARG A 261 -14.93 -6.43 -16.04
CA ARG A 261 -16.13 -6.22 -15.24
C ARG A 261 -15.77 -6.27 -13.77
N LEU A 262 -16.26 -5.30 -13.02
CA LEU A 262 -16.11 -5.21 -11.58
C LEU A 262 -17.16 -6.10 -10.90
N GLY A 263 -16.73 -7.06 -10.07
CA GLY A 263 -17.66 -8.01 -9.43
C GLY A 263 -18.21 -7.54 -8.09
N LEU A 264 -17.44 -6.77 -7.31
CA LEU A 264 -17.85 -6.21 -6.02
C LEU A 264 -18.68 -4.93 -6.23
N LYS A 265 -19.87 -5.08 -6.83
CA LYS A 265 -20.70 -3.94 -7.25
C LYS A 265 -21.04 -2.99 -6.11
N ASP A 266 -21.21 -3.49 -4.89
CA ASP A 266 -21.50 -2.64 -3.73
C ASP A 266 -20.31 -1.72 -3.36
N ILE A 267 -19.10 -2.09 -3.77
CA ILE A 267 -17.87 -1.30 -3.61
C ILE A 267 -17.67 -0.35 -4.80
N TYR A 268 -17.99 -0.81 -6.02
CA TYR A 268 -17.65 -0.10 -7.27
C TYR A 268 -18.80 0.69 -7.93
N SER A 269 -20.05 0.54 -7.48
CA SER A 269 -21.20 1.31 -7.97
C SER A 269 -21.30 2.63 -7.22
N TRP A 270 -20.25 3.44 -7.31
CA TRP A 270 -20.25 4.81 -6.79
C TRP A 270 -21.16 5.68 -7.68
N ARG A 271 -21.97 6.55 -7.08
CA ARG A 271 -22.66 7.65 -7.77
C ARG A 271 -22.19 8.96 -7.17
#